data_AF-A0A0M2XW69-F1
#
_entry.id   AF-A0A0M2XW69-F1
#
_cell.length_a   1.000
_cell.length_b   1.000
_cell.length_c   1.000
_cell.angle_alpha   90.00
_cell.angle_beta   90.00
_cell.angle_gamma   90.00
#
_symmetry.space_group_name_H-M   'P 1'
#
loop_
_entity.id
_entity.type
_entity.pdbx_description
1 polymer ?
#
loop_
_entity_poly.entity_id
_entity_poly.type
_entity_poly.pdbx_seq_one_letter_code
_entity_poly.pdbx_strand_id
1 'polypeptide(L)'
;MMLPSWVQGFVFKKSNTHMEIKSKLSLILKRIKLVLKKDIKTNYSDDYAKGFQHAALLFQVAMDKEFGKYVQIEENKSLIIREKESEIEQLSVLLLSKQRHIDHLETILEKASFDSLSASKMTKVINLIAFATGQSTKVVRGKLSDILEGKVVKNG
;
A
#
# COMPACT_ATOMS: atom_id res chain seq x y z
N MET A 1 2.91 -16.35 -17.96
CA MET A 1 1.82 -16.13 -16.99
C MET A 1 1.48 -14.66 -16.97
N MET A 2 0.26 -14.29 -17.34
CA MET A 2 -0.21 -12.90 -17.27
C MET A 2 -0.60 -12.55 -15.83
N LEU A 3 -0.17 -11.39 -15.35
CA LEU A 3 -0.62 -10.85 -14.06
C LEU A 3 -2.14 -10.69 -14.07
N PRO A 4 -2.85 -11.00 -12.97
CA PRO A 4 -4.30 -10.86 -12.92
C PRO A 4 -4.71 -9.38 -13.03
N SER A 5 -5.82 -9.11 -13.74
CA SER A 5 -6.22 -7.78 -14.23
C SER A 5 -6.38 -6.70 -13.17
N TRP A 6 -6.61 -7.06 -11.91
CA TRP A 6 -6.69 -6.14 -10.77
C TRP A 6 -5.34 -5.56 -10.35
N VAL A 7 -4.22 -6.12 -10.82
CA VAL A 7 -2.85 -5.62 -10.57
C VAL A 7 -2.43 -4.57 -11.61
N GLN A 8 -3.08 -4.51 -12.78
CA GLN A 8 -2.66 -3.65 -13.90
C GLN A 8 -3.26 -2.23 -13.87
N GLY A 9 -4.00 -1.87 -12.82
CA GLY A 9 -4.90 -0.69 -12.84
C GLY A 9 -4.43 0.59 -12.16
N PHE A 10 -3.20 0.70 -11.64
CA PHE A 10 -2.78 1.88 -10.88
C PHE A 10 -1.61 2.65 -11.54
N VAL A 11 -1.86 3.21 -12.72
CA VAL A 11 -1.04 4.33 -13.23
C VAL A 11 -1.85 5.62 -13.07
N PHE A 12 -1.86 6.17 -11.86
CA PHE A 12 -2.46 7.48 -11.60
C PHE A 12 -1.54 8.57 -12.14
N LYS A 13 -1.81 9.03 -13.36
CA LYS A 13 -1.17 10.22 -13.93
C LYS A 13 -1.76 11.48 -13.26
N LYS A 14 -1.23 11.87 -12.09
CA LYS A 14 -1.72 13.02 -11.32
C LYS A 14 -1.00 14.30 -11.76
N SER A 15 -1.73 15.24 -12.39
CA SER A 15 -1.18 16.57 -12.71
C SER A 15 -1.10 17.44 -11.46
N ASN A 16 0.01 18.14 -11.30
CA ASN A 16 0.42 18.89 -10.12
C ASN A 16 -0.24 20.28 -10.02
N THR A 17 -1.52 20.36 -10.39
CA THR A 17 -2.29 21.60 -10.63
C THR A 17 -2.38 22.53 -9.41
N HIS A 18 -2.32 21.98 -8.19
CA HIS A 18 -2.42 22.77 -6.97
C HIS A 18 -1.14 23.55 -6.61
N MET A 19 0.05 22.97 -6.86
CA MET A 19 1.31 23.71 -6.71
C MET A 19 1.41 24.86 -7.72
N GLU A 20 0.81 24.72 -8.90
CA GLU A 20 0.72 25.79 -9.87
C GLU A 20 -0.14 26.96 -9.38
N ILE A 21 -1.25 26.68 -8.69
CA ILE A 21 -2.17 27.73 -8.19
C ILE A 21 -1.45 28.60 -7.14
N LYS A 22 -0.80 28.00 -6.15
CA LYS A 22 -0.02 28.74 -5.12
C LYS A 22 1.09 29.59 -5.75
N SER A 23 1.77 29.04 -6.74
CA SER A 23 2.83 29.73 -7.48
C SER A 23 2.30 30.92 -8.29
N LYS A 24 1.18 30.74 -9.00
CA LYS A 24 0.50 31.79 -9.78
C LYS A 24 0.00 32.91 -8.88
N LEU A 25 -0.65 32.58 -7.76
CA LEU A 25 -1.15 33.57 -6.82
C LEU A 25 -0.02 34.36 -6.14
N SER A 26 1.08 33.70 -5.80
CA SER A 26 2.29 34.36 -5.28
C SER A 26 2.89 35.34 -6.30
N LEU A 27 2.87 34.99 -7.58
CA LEU A 27 3.32 35.87 -8.67
C LEU A 27 2.43 37.10 -8.81
N ILE A 28 1.10 36.93 -8.71
CA ILE A 28 0.14 38.04 -8.72
C ILE A 28 0.41 39.01 -7.57
N LEU A 29 0.59 38.50 -6.34
CA LEU A 29 0.92 39.34 -5.18
C LEU A 29 2.22 40.13 -5.39
N LYS A 30 3.27 39.51 -5.95
CA LYS A 30 4.53 40.19 -6.28
C LYS A 30 4.32 41.32 -7.30
N ARG A 31 3.50 41.10 -8.32
CA ARG A 31 3.16 42.12 -9.33
C ARG A 31 2.40 43.29 -8.71
N ILE A 32 1.40 43.03 -7.86
CA ILE A 32 0.64 44.08 -7.15
C ILE A 32 1.58 44.93 -6.29
N LYS A 33 2.50 44.31 -5.54
CA LYS A 33 3.51 45.03 -4.73
C LYS A 33 4.46 45.87 -5.58
N LEU A 34 4.82 45.40 -6.78
CA LEU A 34 5.66 46.13 -7.71
C LEU A 34 4.94 47.37 -8.27
N VAL A 35 3.68 47.20 -8.69
CA VAL A 35 2.83 48.29 -9.19
C VAL A 35 2.62 49.35 -8.13
N LEU A 36 2.37 48.94 -6.87
CA LEU A 36 2.28 49.87 -5.75
C LEU A 36 3.55 50.73 -5.61
N LYS A 37 4.73 50.13 -5.72
CA LYS A 37 6.01 50.82 -5.54
C LYS A 37 6.42 51.71 -6.71
N LYS A 38 6.18 51.26 -7.94
CA LYS A 38 6.72 51.92 -9.15
C LYS A 38 5.75 52.94 -9.75
N ASP A 39 4.47 52.65 -9.69
CA ASP A 39 3.44 53.40 -10.43
C ASP A 39 2.53 54.15 -9.46
N ILE A 40 1.87 53.43 -8.55
CA ILE A 40 0.82 54.01 -7.71
C ILE A 40 1.36 55.10 -6.77
N LYS A 41 2.51 54.87 -6.13
CA LYS A 41 3.13 55.88 -5.25
C LYS A 41 3.72 57.09 -5.97
N THR A 42 4.00 56.96 -7.27
CA THR A 42 4.70 57.99 -8.05
C THR A 42 3.73 58.85 -8.84
N ASN A 43 2.65 58.25 -9.35
CA ASN A 43 1.80 58.85 -10.38
C ASN A 43 0.39 59.20 -9.89
N TYR A 44 0.03 58.87 -8.63
CA TYR A 44 -1.31 59.07 -8.10
C TYR A 44 -1.29 59.85 -6.78
N SER A 45 -2.47 60.32 -6.36
CA SER A 45 -2.63 61.04 -5.11
C SER A 45 -2.32 60.14 -3.90
N ASP A 46 -1.88 60.77 -2.81
CA ASP A 46 -1.48 60.07 -1.60
C ASP A 46 -2.64 59.25 -0.98
N ASP A 47 -3.87 59.76 -1.08
CA ASP A 47 -5.08 59.07 -0.63
C ASP A 47 -5.41 57.84 -1.47
N TYR A 48 -5.25 57.94 -2.79
CA TYR A 48 -5.39 56.78 -3.68
C TYR A 48 -4.33 55.72 -3.38
N ALA A 49 -3.07 56.14 -3.18
CA ALA A 49 -1.98 55.24 -2.85
C ALA A 49 -2.20 54.50 -1.53
N LYS A 50 -2.75 55.18 -0.50
CA LYS A 50 -3.16 54.55 0.77
C LYS A 50 -4.29 53.55 0.57
N GLY A 51 -5.31 53.88 -0.22
CA GLY A 51 -6.40 52.97 -0.56
C GLY A 51 -5.92 51.71 -1.27
N PHE A 52 -5.03 51.87 -2.26
CA PHE A 52 -4.40 50.74 -2.96
C PHE A 52 -3.54 49.88 -2.04
N GLN A 53 -2.75 50.50 -1.16
CA GLN A 53 -1.93 49.78 -0.18
C GLN A 53 -2.80 48.95 0.77
N HIS A 54 -3.95 49.49 1.20
CA HIS A 54 -4.89 48.75 2.03
C HIS A 54 -5.50 47.55 1.29
N ALA A 55 -5.94 47.73 0.04
CA ALA A 55 -6.44 46.64 -0.79
C ALA A 55 -5.39 45.53 -1.03
N ALA A 56 -4.14 45.92 -1.27
CA ALA A 56 -3.03 44.96 -1.42
C ALA A 56 -2.76 44.16 -0.14
N LEU A 57 -2.92 44.78 1.04
CA LEU A 57 -2.83 44.10 2.33
C LEU A 57 -3.98 43.12 2.55
N LEU A 58 -5.22 43.51 2.23
CA LEU A 58 -6.39 42.62 2.31
C LEU A 58 -6.21 41.40 1.40
N PHE A 59 -5.72 41.60 0.18
CA PHE A 59 -5.39 40.51 -0.74
C PHE A 59 -4.31 39.59 -0.17
N GLN A 60 -3.26 40.14 0.46
CA GLN A 60 -2.24 39.33 1.13
C GLN A 60 -2.82 38.51 2.29
N VAL A 61 -3.69 39.09 3.11
CA VAL A 61 -4.32 38.35 4.23
C VAL A 61 -5.23 37.23 3.70
N ALA A 62 -6.00 37.46 2.65
CA ALA A 62 -6.82 36.42 2.01
C ALA A 62 -5.94 35.29 1.44
N MET A 63 -4.83 35.65 0.80
CA MET A 63 -3.82 34.71 0.31
C MET A 63 -3.27 33.81 1.41
N ASP A 64 -2.90 34.39 2.55
CA ASP A 64 -2.27 33.64 3.64
C ASP A 64 -3.30 32.81 4.43
N LYS A 65 -4.49 33.36 4.70
CA LYS A 65 -5.49 32.73 5.57
C LYS A 65 -6.40 31.73 4.86
N GLU A 66 -6.86 32.04 3.65
CA GLU A 66 -7.81 31.19 2.93
C GLU A 66 -7.07 30.22 2.00
N PHE A 67 -6.20 30.75 1.14
CA PHE A 67 -5.50 29.92 0.16
C PHE A 67 -4.29 29.21 0.74
N GLY A 68 -3.55 29.83 1.66
CA GLY A 68 -2.37 29.23 2.30
C GLY A 68 -2.72 27.96 3.07
N LYS A 69 -3.76 28.00 3.89
CA LYS A 69 -4.25 26.83 4.64
C LYS A 69 -4.81 25.75 3.72
N TYR A 70 -5.60 26.12 2.71
CA TYR A 70 -6.14 25.16 1.75
C TYR A 70 -5.01 24.41 1.02
N VAL A 71 -4.00 25.13 0.53
CA VAL A 71 -2.88 24.49 -0.17
C VAL A 71 -2.07 23.59 0.77
N GLN A 72 -1.85 24.01 2.02
CA GLN A 72 -1.17 23.17 3.00
C GLN A 72 -1.95 21.88 3.32
N ILE A 73 -3.27 21.97 3.44
CA ILE A 73 -4.13 20.79 3.64
C ILE A 73 -4.04 19.84 2.45
N GLU A 74 -4.07 20.36 1.22
CA GLU A 74 -3.94 19.52 0.02
C GLU A 74 -2.54 18.93 -0.17
N GLU A 75 -1.48 19.66 0.21
CA GLU A 75 -0.10 19.16 0.28
C GLU A 75 -0.02 17.99 1.29
N ASN A 76 -0.58 18.16 2.50
CA ASN A 76 -0.62 17.12 3.52
C ASN A 76 -1.43 15.89 3.07
N LYS A 77 -2.61 16.08 2.47
CA LYS A 77 -3.41 14.98 1.91
C LYS A 77 -2.63 14.22 0.84
N SER A 78 -1.93 14.93 -0.04
CA SER A 78 -1.14 14.32 -1.11
C SER A 78 0.02 13.48 -0.55
N LEU A 79 0.62 13.94 0.55
CA LEU A 79 1.68 13.20 1.25
C LEU A 79 1.13 11.92 1.89
N ILE A 80 0.01 12.01 2.63
CA ILE A 80 -0.65 10.85 3.23
C ILE A 80 -1.06 9.83 2.16
N ILE A 81 -1.58 10.29 1.02
CA ILE A 81 -1.93 9.41 -0.10
C ILE A 81 -0.70 8.66 -0.60
N ARG A 82 0.44 9.33 -0.79
CA ARG A 82 1.69 8.67 -1.22
C ARG A 82 2.19 7.65 -0.22
N GLU A 83 2.13 7.96 1.08
CA GLU A 83 2.50 7.02 2.13
C GLU A 83 1.62 5.78 2.09
N LYS A 84 0.30 5.96 1.91
CA LYS A 84 -0.66 4.86 1.79
C LYS A 84 -0.46 4.05 0.51
N GLU A 85 -0.15 4.70 -0.61
CA GLU A 85 0.21 4.02 -1.86
C GLU A 85 1.46 3.14 -1.69
N SER A 86 2.48 3.64 -0.99
CA SER A 86 3.70 2.87 -0.69
C SER A 86 3.41 1.68 0.24
N GLU A 87 2.58 1.87 1.26
CA GLU A 87 2.14 0.80 2.16
C GLU A 87 1.40 -0.31 1.39
N ILE A 88 0.50 0.07 0.47
CA ILE A 88 -0.22 -0.87 -0.40
C ILE A 88 0.76 -1.65 -1.29
N GLU A 89 1.76 -0.99 -1.86
CA GLU A 89 2.76 -1.64 -2.71
C GLU A 89 3.57 -2.67 -1.92
N GLN A 90 4.03 -2.31 -0.72
CA GLN A 90 4.77 -3.22 0.18
C GLN A 90 3.93 -4.44 0.57
N LEU A 91 2.67 -4.22 0.95
CA LEU A 91 1.74 -5.31 1.28
C LEU A 91 1.47 -6.21 0.07
N SER A 92 1.35 -5.64 -1.12
CA SER A 92 1.16 -6.39 -2.36
C SER A 92 2.34 -7.32 -2.67
N VAL A 93 3.57 -6.82 -2.49
CA VAL A 93 4.79 -7.65 -2.64
C VAL A 93 4.83 -8.78 -1.62
N LEU A 94 4.48 -8.49 -0.37
CA LEU A 94 4.45 -9.48 0.70
C LEU A 94 3.41 -10.58 0.43
N LEU A 95 2.21 -10.19 -0.02
CA LEU A 95 1.15 -11.12 -0.39
C LEU A 95 1.59 -12.04 -1.54
N LEU A 96 2.17 -11.49 -2.60
CA LEU A 96 2.72 -12.29 -3.71
C LEU A 96 3.81 -13.26 -3.25
N SER A 97 4.65 -12.84 -2.30
CA SER A 97 5.67 -13.73 -1.72
C SER A 97 5.05 -14.88 -0.92
N LYS A 98 3.99 -14.60 -0.15
CA LYS A 98 3.28 -15.62 0.63
C LYS A 98 2.53 -16.58 -0.29
N GLN A 99 1.88 -16.09 -1.34
CA GLN A 99 1.22 -16.94 -2.32
C GLN A 99 2.21 -17.90 -3.00
N ARG A 100 3.35 -17.39 -3.49
CA ARG A 100 4.41 -18.25 -4.07
C ARG A 100 4.90 -19.32 -3.10
N HIS A 101 4.96 -19.01 -1.80
CA HIS A 101 5.34 -19.99 -0.80
C HIS A 101 4.27 -21.06 -0.61
N ILE A 102 2.99 -20.68 -0.61
CA ILE A 102 1.87 -21.63 -0.57
C ILE A 102 1.92 -22.54 -1.81
N ASP A 103 2.01 -21.96 -3.02
CA ASP A 103 2.08 -22.73 -4.27
C ASP A 103 3.26 -23.72 -4.26
N HIS A 104 4.40 -23.31 -3.66
CA HIS A 104 5.56 -24.17 -3.50
C HIS A 104 5.30 -25.33 -2.53
N LEU A 105 4.65 -25.07 -1.39
CA LEU A 105 4.27 -26.10 -0.44
C LEU A 105 3.24 -27.07 -1.03
N GLU A 106 2.25 -26.57 -1.77
CA GLU A 106 1.27 -27.39 -2.49
C GLU A 106 1.96 -28.28 -3.53
N THR A 107 2.90 -27.73 -4.31
CA THR A 107 3.70 -28.51 -5.25
C THR A 107 4.53 -29.59 -4.54
N ILE A 108 5.13 -29.28 -3.39
CA ILE A 108 5.84 -30.26 -2.58
C ILE A 108 4.88 -31.33 -2.09
N LEU A 109 3.68 -30.96 -1.65
CA LEU A 109 2.67 -31.89 -1.14
C LEU A 109 2.14 -32.82 -2.23
N GLU A 110 1.86 -32.29 -3.41
CA GLU A 110 1.46 -33.05 -4.60
C GLU A 110 2.56 -34.02 -5.06
N LYS A 111 3.82 -33.56 -5.06
CA LYS A 111 4.98 -34.41 -5.38
C LYS A 111 5.32 -35.39 -4.25
N ALA A 112 4.98 -35.04 -3.01
CA ALA A 112 5.01 -35.91 -1.85
C ALA A 112 3.73 -36.73 -1.75
N SER A 113 3.06 -36.99 -2.89
CA SER A 113 2.15 -38.12 -3.01
C SER A 113 2.79 -39.30 -2.27
N PHE A 114 2.05 -39.81 -1.30
CA PHE A 114 2.45 -40.88 -0.41
C PHE A 114 2.74 -42.22 -1.14
N ASP A 115 2.72 -42.20 -2.48
CA ASP A 115 2.98 -43.30 -3.40
C ASP A 115 4.45 -43.74 -3.48
N SER A 116 5.37 -43.21 -2.65
CA SER A 116 6.78 -43.63 -2.74
C SER A 116 7.54 -43.79 -1.42
N LEU A 117 6.87 -43.88 -0.27
CA LEU A 117 7.55 -44.43 0.92
C LEU A 117 7.82 -45.91 0.66
N SER A 118 9.06 -46.25 0.29
CA SER A 118 9.49 -47.64 0.15
C SER A 118 9.12 -48.43 1.40
N ALA A 119 8.78 -49.71 1.26
CA ALA A 119 8.32 -50.55 2.37
C ALA A 119 9.25 -50.50 3.61
N SER A 120 10.55 -50.31 3.39
CA SER A 120 11.55 -50.11 4.44
C SER A 120 11.36 -48.81 5.22
N LYS A 121 11.16 -47.68 4.54
CA LYS A 121 10.90 -46.39 5.19
C LYS A 121 9.54 -46.41 5.91
N MET A 122 8.52 -47.01 5.30
CA MET A 122 7.21 -47.20 5.93
C MET A 122 7.30 -48.03 7.21
N THR A 123 8.11 -49.09 7.22
CA THR A 123 8.34 -49.92 8.41
C THR A 123 9.04 -49.13 9.52
N LYS A 124 10.01 -48.27 9.19
CA LYS A 124 10.67 -47.39 10.19
C LYS A 124 9.68 -46.41 10.81
N VAL A 125 8.81 -45.80 10.01
CA VAL A 125 7.76 -44.89 10.49
C VAL A 125 6.80 -45.62 11.43
N ILE A 126 6.31 -46.80 11.04
CA ILE A 126 5.41 -47.62 11.88
C ILE A 126 6.08 -47.98 13.21
N ASN A 127 7.35 -48.38 13.20
CA ASN A 127 8.08 -48.75 14.41
C ASN A 127 8.30 -47.55 15.35
N LEU A 128 8.62 -46.37 14.80
CA LEU A 128 8.77 -45.14 15.59
C LEU A 128 7.45 -44.71 16.24
N ILE A 129 6.34 -44.79 15.51
CA ILE A 129 5.01 -44.45 16.04
C ILE A 129 4.59 -45.47 17.10
N ALA A 130 4.79 -46.77 16.86
CA ALA A 130 4.53 -47.82 17.84
C ALA A 130 5.33 -47.62 19.13
N PHE A 131 6.61 -47.27 19.01
CA PHE A 131 7.46 -46.94 20.15
C PHE A 131 6.97 -45.70 20.91
N ALA A 132 6.64 -44.61 20.22
CA ALA A 132 6.20 -43.36 20.83
C ALA A 132 4.81 -43.45 21.48
N THR A 133 3.92 -44.30 20.96
CA THR A 133 2.53 -44.43 21.43
C THR A 133 2.30 -45.62 22.35
N GLY A 134 3.27 -46.53 22.49
CA GLY A 134 3.12 -47.80 23.20
C GLY A 134 2.16 -48.79 22.51
N GLN A 135 1.66 -48.48 21.32
CA GLN A 135 0.72 -49.32 20.57
C GLN A 135 1.47 -50.38 19.76
N SER A 136 0.82 -51.52 19.51
CA SER A 136 1.42 -52.54 18.66
C SER A 136 1.56 -52.05 17.22
N THR A 137 2.63 -52.49 16.54
CA THR A 137 2.92 -52.13 15.15
C THR A 137 1.78 -52.50 14.19
N LYS A 138 0.99 -53.54 14.51
CA LYS A 138 -0.19 -53.96 13.74
C LYS A 138 -1.33 -52.94 13.82
N VAL A 139 -1.59 -52.36 14.99
CA VAL A 139 -2.63 -51.33 15.20
C VAL A 139 -2.23 -50.03 14.50
N VAL A 140 -0.96 -49.63 14.64
CA VAL A 140 -0.42 -48.44 13.97
C VAL A 140 -0.50 -48.60 12.45
N ARG A 141 -0.12 -49.77 11.92
CA ARG A 141 -0.20 -50.04 10.47
C ARG A 141 -1.63 -49.92 9.94
N GLY A 142 -2.62 -50.48 10.64
CA GLY A 142 -4.03 -50.38 10.26
C GLY A 142 -4.52 -48.93 10.20
N LYS A 143 -4.29 -48.16 11.28
CA LYS A 143 -4.69 -46.74 11.33
C LYS A 143 -3.98 -45.89 10.27
N LEU A 144 -2.71 -46.16 10.01
CA LEU A 144 -1.95 -45.45 8.99
C LEU A 144 -2.50 -45.77 7.59
N SER A 145 -2.82 -47.03 7.30
CA SER A 145 -3.47 -47.43 6.05
C SER A 145 -4.84 -46.77 5.87
N ASP A 146 -5.66 -46.69 6.92
CA ASP A 146 -6.97 -46.02 6.86
C ASP A 146 -6.83 -44.53 6.52
N ILE A 147 -5.87 -43.84 7.15
CA ILE A 147 -5.56 -42.42 6.86
C ILE A 147 -5.06 -42.24 5.42
N LEU A 148 -4.19 -43.13 4.95
CA LEU A 148 -3.62 -43.09 3.60
C LEU A 148 -4.65 -43.38 2.51
N GLU A 149 -5.63 -44.24 2.78
CA GLU A 149 -6.76 -44.52 1.89
C GLU A 149 -7.86 -43.44 1.98
N GLY A 150 -7.66 -42.38 2.76
CA GLY A 150 -8.65 -41.31 2.94
C GLY A 150 -9.90 -41.75 3.71
N LYS A 151 -9.86 -42.90 4.38
CA LYS A 151 -10.96 -43.36 5.25
C LYS A 151 -10.87 -42.57 6.55
N VAL A 152 -11.80 -41.63 6.71
CA VAL A 152 -11.98 -40.88 7.96
C VAL A 152 -12.14 -41.89 9.09
N VAL A 153 -11.16 -41.92 10.00
CA VAL A 153 -11.28 -42.64 11.27
C VAL A 153 -12.38 -41.95 12.06
N LYS A 154 -13.61 -42.47 11.94
CA LYS A 154 -14.70 -42.11 12.85
C LYS A 154 -14.32 -42.64 14.22
N ASN A 155 -13.77 -41.76 15.06
CA ASN A 155 -13.69 -42.04 16.49
C ASN A 155 -15.12 -42.12 17.02
N GLY A 156 -15.55 -43.35 17.34
CA GLY A 156 -16.66 -43.60 18.26
C GLY A 156 -16.16 -43.53 19.69
#